data_AF-A0A8T2S2R8-F1
#
_entry.id   AF-A0A8T2S2R8-F1
#
_cell.length_a   1.000
_cell.length_b   1.000
_cell.length_c   1.000
_cell.angle_alpha   90.00
_cell.angle_beta   90.00
_cell.angle_gamma   90.00
#
_symmetry.space_group_name_H-M   'P 1'
#
loop_
_entity.id
_entity.type
_entity.pdbx_description
1 polymer ?
#
loop_
_entity_poly.entity_id
_entity_poly.type
_entity_poly.pdbx_seq_one_letter_code
_entity_poly.pdbx_strand_id
1 'polypeptide(L)'
;MCLKVLSMSRGLNNTKDIFDSILDLESAQVQVGFDEGFKDGIEAGRVEGRELGLKVGFQVGEELGFYKGCMDMWKIAISMCPGSFSARLQKRILLLEEQLKIYPLSNSNDEKLQDMLEMIRARFRAVSAMLSVHIEYEGYPGSHTEERSEF
;
A
#
# COMPACT_ATOMS: atom_id res chain seq x y z
N MET A 1 -28.93 79.59 -7.11
CA MET A 1 -29.64 78.55 -7.86
C MET A 1 -28.60 77.82 -8.70
N CYS A 2 -28.31 76.57 -8.32
CA CYS A 2 -27.34 75.71 -9.00
C CYS A 2 -27.71 75.53 -10.48
N LEU A 3 -26.71 75.40 -11.37
CA LEU A 3 -26.48 74.19 -12.15
C LEU A 3 -25.34 74.38 -13.16
N LYS A 4 -24.67 73.25 -13.43
CA LYS A 4 -23.70 72.98 -14.52
C LYS A 4 -22.29 73.52 -14.33
N VAL A 5 -21.57 72.89 -13.42
CA VAL A 5 -20.19 72.47 -13.72
C VAL A 5 -20.27 71.05 -14.27
N LEU A 6 -20.44 70.96 -15.58
CA LEU A 6 -20.23 69.71 -16.32
C LEU A 6 -18.77 69.74 -16.79
N SER A 7 -17.84 69.30 -15.96
CA SER A 7 -16.55 68.86 -16.47
C SER A 7 -15.94 67.81 -15.55
N MET A 8 -15.70 66.63 -16.14
CA MET A 8 -14.60 65.74 -15.80
C MET A 8 -14.63 65.09 -14.41
N SER A 9 -15.41 64.02 -14.28
CA SER A 9 -15.12 62.98 -13.28
C SER A 9 -15.03 61.57 -13.88
N ARG A 10 -15.00 61.42 -15.22
CA ARG A 10 -14.89 60.12 -15.89
C ARG A 10 -13.47 59.54 -15.99
N GLY A 11 -12.48 60.10 -15.29
CA GLY A 11 -11.07 59.80 -15.52
C GLY A 11 -10.33 58.95 -14.48
N LEU A 12 -10.92 58.64 -13.31
CA LEU A 12 -10.16 58.02 -12.20
C LEU A 12 -10.73 56.69 -11.67
N ASN A 13 -11.88 56.23 -12.19
CA ASN A 13 -12.51 54.97 -11.76
C ASN A 13 -12.24 53.80 -12.70
N ASN A 14 -11.82 54.04 -13.94
CA ASN A 14 -11.68 52.97 -14.95
C ASN A 14 -10.44 52.10 -14.74
N THR A 15 -9.36 52.64 -14.17
CA THR A 15 -8.13 51.87 -13.91
C THR A 15 -8.28 50.97 -12.68
N LYS A 16 -8.95 51.45 -11.62
CA LYS A 16 -9.27 50.61 -10.45
C LYS A 16 -10.17 49.44 -10.84
N ASP A 17 -11.23 49.70 -11.61
CA ASP A 17 -12.16 48.66 -12.10
C ASP A 17 -11.45 47.58 -12.94
N ILE A 18 -10.47 47.97 -13.76
CA ILE A 18 -9.68 47.02 -14.56
C ILE A 18 -8.76 46.16 -13.67
N PHE A 19 -8.06 46.74 -12.70
CA PHE A 19 -7.19 45.97 -11.80
C PHE A 19 -8.00 45.10 -10.82
N ASP A 20 -9.13 45.60 -10.32
CA ASP A 20 -10.04 44.85 -9.45
C ASP A 20 -10.65 43.66 -10.21
N SER A 21 -11.08 43.87 -11.46
CA SER A 21 -11.54 42.77 -12.32
C SER A 21 -10.46 41.72 -12.62
N ILE A 22 -9.20 42.12 -12.73
CA ILE A 22 -8.07 41.19 -12.92
C ILE A 22 -7.81 40.39 -11.64
N LEU A 23 -7.87 41.02 -10.47
CA LEU A 23 -7.70 40.35 -9.17
C LEU A 23 -8.84 39.36 -8.90
N ASP A 24 -10.07 39.71 -9.26
CA ASP A 24 -11.23 38.81 -9.15
C ASP A 24 -11.07 37.60 -10.10
N LEU A 25 -10.59 37.83 -11.32
CA LEU A 25 -10.31 36.76 -12.27
C LEU A 25 -9.18 35.84 -11.78
N GLU A 26 -8.09 36.42 -11.26
CA GLU A 26 -6.98 35.66 -10.67
C GLU A 26 -7.47 34.80 -9.51
N SER A 27 -8.23 35.38 -8.58
CA SER A 27 -8.80 34.66 -7.44
C SER A 27 -9.70 33.51 -7.88
N ALA A 28 -10.53 33.74 -8.91
CA ALA A 28 -11.38 32.69 -9.49
C ALA A 28 -10.55 31.58 -10.15
N GLN A 29 -9.50 31.91 -10.90
CA GLN A 29 -8.60 30.93 -11.53
C GLN A 29 -7.83 30.10 -10.50
N VAL A 30 -7.40 30.72 -9.39
CA VAL A 30 -6.76 30.01 -8.26
C VAL A 30 -7.75 29.02 -7.63
N GLN A 31 -8.99 29.43 -7.41
CA GLN A 31 -10.01 28.54 -6.86
C GLN A 31 -10.33 27.38 -7.80
N VAL A 32 -10.46 27.65 -9.11
CA VAL A 32 -10.66 26.59 -10.12
C VAL A 32 -9.49 25.61 -10.12
N GLY A 33 -8.25 26.10 -10.15
CA GLY A 33 -7.07 25.23 -10.12
C GLY A 33 -6.97 24.42 -8.83
N PHE A 34 -7.36 24.98 -7.69
CA PHE A 34 -7.44 24.25 -6.41
C PHE A 34 -8.51 23.15 -6.46
N ASP A 35 -9.73 23.47 -6.92
CA ASP A 35 -10.84 22.52 -6.95
C ASP A 35 -10.56 21.35 -7.93
N GLU A 36 -9.98 21.66 -9.09
CA GLU A 36 -9.54 20.67 -10.07
C GLU A 36 -8.41 19.81 -9.49
N GLY A 37 -7.35 20.42 -8.97
CA GLY A 37 -6.23 19.70 -8.38
C GLY A 37 -6.61 18.85 -7.17
N PHE A 38 -7.55 19.31 -6.35
CA PHE A 38 -8.08 18.55 -5.21
C PHE A 38 -8.85 17.31 -5.70
N LYS A 39 -9.73 17.48 -6.68
CA LYS A 39 -10.51 16.38 -7.25
C LYS A 39 -9.60 15.34 -7.91
N ASP A 40 -8.63 15.78 -8.69
CA ASP A 40 -7.67 14.91 -9.37
C ASP A 40 -6.79 14.19 -8.35
N GLY A 41 -6.34 14.88 -7.30
CA GLY A 41 -5.56 14.28 -6.21
C GLY A 41 -6.30 13.17 -5.47
N ILE A 42 -7.61 13.34 -5.21
CA ILE A 42 -8.44 12.30 -4.59
C ILE A 42 -8.53 11.06 -5.48
N GLU A 43 -8.77 11.24 -6.77
CA GLU A 43 -8.90 10.12 -7.70
C GLU A 43 -7.56 9.41 -7.92
N ALA A 44 -6.47 10.16 -8.10
CA ALA A 44 -5.12 9.62 -8.22
C ALA A 44 -4.74 8.81 -6.98
N GLY A 45 -4.94 9.38 -5.78
CA GLY A 45 -4.64 8.67 -4.52
C GLY A 45 -5.49 7.41 -4.34
N ARG A 46 -6.74 7.40 -4.80
CA ARG A 46 -7.60 6.21 -4.77
C ARG A 46 -7.09 5.10 -5.67
N VAL A 47 -6.65 5.44 -6.89
CA VAL A 47 -6.11 4.47 -7.86
C VAL A 47 -4.79 3.89 -7.35
N GLU A 48 -3.85 4.77 -7.00
CA GLU A 48 -2.52 4.38 -6.50
C GLU A 48 -2.63 3.52 -5.25
N GLY A 49 -3.43 3.95 -4.26
CA GLY A 49 -3.63 3.18 -3.04
C GLY A 49 -4.22 1.80 -3.28
N ARG A 50 -5.12 1.66 -4.26
CA ARG A 50 -5.69 0.36 -4.64
C ARG A 50 -4.66 -0.53 -5.32
N GLU A 51 -3.89 0.00 -6.26
CA GLU A 51 -2.87 -0.75 -6.99
C GLU A 51 -1.74 -1.23 -6.06
N LEU A 52 -1.24 -0.33 -5.21
CA LEU A 52 -0.24 -0.64 -4.21
C LEU A 52 -0.76 -1.70 -3.23
N GLY A 53 -1.98 -1.52 -2.71
CA GLY A 53 -2.60 -2.47 -1.79
C GLY A 53 -2.76 -3.87 -2.40
N LEU A 54 -3.15 -3.97 -3.67
CA LEU A 54 -3.24 -5.24 -4.38
C LEU A 54 -1.86 -5.89 -4.57
N LYS A 55 -0.85 -5.10 -4.99
CA LYS A 55 0.52 -5.58 -5.22
C LYS A 55 1.13 -6.13 -3.93
N VAL A 56 1.09 -5.35 -2.85
CA VAL A 56 1.65 -5.74 -1.54
C VAL A 56 0.87 -6.90 -0.93
N GLY A 57 -0.47 -6.82 -0.96
CA GLY A 57 -1.34 -7.88 -0.43
C GLY A 57 -1.12 -9.22 -1.14
N PHE A 58 -0.94 -9.20 -2.46
CA PHE A 58 -0.63 -10.40 -3.24
C PHE A 58 0.73 -10.99 -2.84
N GLN A 59 1.79 -10.18 -2.75
CA GLN A 59 3.13 -10.65 -2.38
C GLN A 59 3.16 -11.34 -1.01
N VAL A 60 2.47 -10.74 -0.02
CA VAL A 60 2.36 -11.33 1.32
C VAL A 60 1.50 -12.60 1.30
N GLY A 61 0.36 -12.57 0.60
CA GLY A 61 -0.52 -13.72 0.48
C GLY A 61 0.13 -14.92 -0.20
N GLU A 62 0.91 -14.68 -1.25
CA GLU A 62 1.69 -15.69 -1.95
C GLU A 62 2.73 -16.33 -1.02
N GLU A 63 3.49 -15.52 -0.29
CA GLU A 63 4.49 -16.01 0.67
C GLU A 63 3.85 -16.90 1.76
N LEU A 64 2.75 -16.43 2.36
CA LEU A 64 2.01 -17.19 3.38
C LEU A 64 1.43 -18.49 2.79
N GLY A 65 0.94 -18.45 1.56
CA GLY A 65 0.45 -19.62 0.83
C GLY A 65 1.55 -20.65 0.58
N PHE A 66 2.74 -20.21 0.20
CA PHE A 66 3.92 -21.04 0.03
C PHE A 66 4.30 -21.77 1.33
N TYR A 67 4.38 -21.05 2.45
CA TYR A 67 4.67 -21.65 3.75
C TYR A 67 3.62 -22.66 4.19
N LYS A 68 2.33 -22.34 3.99
CA LYS A 68 1.23 -23.26 4.28
C LYS A 68 1.32 -24.54 3.44
N GLY A 69 1.59 -24.42 2.14
CA GLY A 69 1.73 -25.59 1.25
C GLY A 69 2.86 -26.52 1.67
N CYS A 70 4.03 -25.98 2.01
CA CYS A 70 5.15 -26.77 2.52
C CYS A 70 4.80 -27.48 3.83
N MET A 71 4.16 -26.78 4.76
CA MET A 71 3.72 -27.33 6.04
C MET A 71 2.73 -28.48 5.86
N ASP A 72 1.74 -28.32 4.97
CA ASP A 72 0.76 -29.36 4.67
C ASP A 72 1.45 -30.63 4.11
N MET A 73 2.43 -30.46 3.22
CA MET A 73 3.24 -31.57 2.71
C MET A 73 4.05 -32.27 3.81
N TRP A 74 4.66 -31.52 4.73
CA TRP A 74 5.40 -32.11 5.85
C TRP A 74 4.46 -32.87 6.81
N LYS A 75 3.25 -32.37 7.05
CA LYS A 75 2.23 -33.06 7.87
C LYS A 75 1.80 -34.39 7.23
N ILE A 76 1.62 -34.42 5.91
CA ILE A 76 1.34 -35.64 5.16
C ILE A 76 2.51 -36.63 5.27
N ALA A 77 3.76 -36.16 5.12
CA ALA A 77 4.93 -37.02 5.27
C ALA A 77 5.03 -37.65 6.68
N ILE A 78 4.75 -36.86 7.72
CA ILE A 78 4.72 -37.33 9.11
C ILE A 78 3.62 -38.39 9.31
N SER A 79 2.44 -38.22 8.73
CA SER A 79 1.35 -39.18 8.88
C SER A 79 1.63 -40.49 8.14
N MET A 80 2.32 -40.43 6.99
CA MET A 80 2.75 -41.61 6.23
C MET A 80 3.91 -42.36 6.91
N CYS A 81 4.78 -41.65 7.64
CA CYS A 81 5.95 -42.23 8.28
C CYS A 81 6.16 -41.68 9.72
N PRO A 82 5.36 -42.13 10.71
CA PRO A 82 5.35 -41.54 12.05
C PRO A 82 6.67 -41.66 12.84
N GLY A 83 7.52 -42.62 12.47
CA GLY A 83 8.82 -42.86 13.11
C GLY A 83 9.99 -42.09 12.51
N SER A 84 9.80 -41.46 11.34
CA SER A 84 10.89 -40.82 10.59
C SER A 84 11.20 -39.39 11.03
N PHE A 85 10.34 -38.79 11.86
CA PHE A 85 10.43 -37.38 12.25
C PHE A 85 10.42 -37.21 13.77
N SER A 86 11.36 -36.43 14.30
CA SER A 86 11.46 -36.19 15.74
C SER A 86 10.23 -35.46 16.32
N ALA A 87 9.85 -35.79 17.56
CA ALA A 87 8.77 -35.08 18.26
C ALA A 87 9.01 -33.55 18.37
N ARG A 88 10.28 -33.13 18.42
CA ARG A 88 10.66 -31.71 18.42
C ARG A 88 10.28 -31.03 17.11
N LEU A 89 10.53 -31.67 15.97
CA LEU A 89 10.17 -31.16 14.65
C LEU A 89 8.64 -31.03 14.52
N GLN A 90 7.91 -32.08 14.91
CA GLN A 90 6.45 -32.09 14.87
C GLN A 90 5.84 -30.92 15.67
N LYS A 91 6.37 -30.66 16.88
CA LYS A 91 5.95 -29.50 17.70
C LYS A 91 6.22 -28.16 17.01
N ARG A 92 7.35 -28.00 16.31
CA ARG A 92 7.67 -26.75 15.60
C ARG A 92 6.76 -26.51 14.40
N ILE A 93 6.40 -27.57 13.68
CA ILE A 93 5.44 -27.50 12.57
C ILE A 93 4.08 -27.04 13.08
N LEU A 94 3.60 -27.57 14.20
CA LEU A 94 2.34 -27.14 14.83
C LEU A 94 2.37 -25.67 15.27
N LEU A 95 3.49 -25.20 15.83
CA LEU A 95 3.63 -23.80 16.22
C LEU A 95 3.64 -22.86 15.01
N LEU A 96 4.27 -23.28 13.90
CA LEU A 96 4.22 -22.52 12.65
C LEU A 96 2.80 -22.45 12.09
N GLU A 97 2.04 -23.56 12.17
CA GLU A 97 0.64 -23.62 11.75
C GLU A 97 -0.24 -22.64 12.53
N GLU A 98 -0.10 -22.59 13.86
CA GLU A 98 -0.85 -21.68 14.71
C GLU A 98 -0.60 -20.22 14.32
N GLN A 99 0.64 -19.89 13.98
CA GLN A 99 1.05 -18.52 13.67
C GLN A 99 0.58 -18.09 12.28
N LEU A 100 0.57 -19.02 11.31
CA LEU A 100 -0.07 -18.80 10.01
C LEU A 100 -1.58 -18.58 10.15
N LYS A 101 -2.26 -19.24 11.09
CA LYS A 101 -3.71 -19.07 11.33
C LYS A 101 -4.06 -17.73 11.97
N ILE A 102 -3.18 -17.21 12.83
CA ILE A 102 -3.38 -15.94 13.54
C ILE A 102 -3.09 -14.73 12.63
N TYR A 103 -2.33 -14.92 11.54
CA TYR A 103 -1.96 -13.83 10.65
C TYR A 103 -3.22 -13.15 10.05
N PRO A 104 -3.41 -11.83 10.23
CA PRO A 104 -4.58 -11.13 9.71
C PRO A 104 -4.50 -11.03 8.18
N LEU A 105 -5.40 -11.69 7.47
CA LEU A 105 -5.51 -11.60 6.01
C LEU A 105 -6.40 -10.45 5.53
N SER A 106 -7.09 -9.77 6.45
CA SER A 106 -8.04 -8.70 6.15
C SER A 106 -7.59 -7.40 6.83
N ASN A 107 -7.33 -6.37 6.02
CA ASN A 107 -7.07 -4.97 6.38
C ASN A 107 -6.93 -4.69 7.88
N SER A 108 -5.77 -4.99 8.45
CA SER A 108 -5.40 -4.45 9.74
C SER A 108 -4.31 -3.39 9.52
N ASN A 109 -4.54 -2.18 10.01
CA ASN A 109 -3.50 -1.14 10.08
C ASN A 109 -2.52 -1.47 11.23
N ASP A 110 -2.31 -2.75 11.53
CA ASP A 110 -1.48 -3.16 12.65
C ASP A 110 -0.03 -3.03 12.23
N GLU A 111 0.70 -2.12 12.88
CA GLU A 111 2.14 -1.96 12.75
C GLU A 111 2.91 -3.28 13.02
N LYS A 112 2.26 -4.26 13.67
CA LYS A 112 2.80 -5.58 14.00
C LYS A 112 2.74 -6.60 12.88
N LEU A 113 2.08 -6.31 11.74
CA LEU A 113 1.96 -7.26 10.62
C LEU A 113 3.33 -7.71 10.10
N GLN A 114 4.27 -6.77 10.02
CA GLN A 114 5.62 -7.07 9.55
C GLN A 114 6.38 -7.94 10.56
N ASP A 115 6.28 -7.64 11.85
CA ASP A 115 6.90 -8.45 12.90
C ASP A 115 6.35 -9.88 12.92
N MET A 116 5.03 -10.04 12.71
CA MET A 116 4.41 -11.35 12.59
C MET A 116 4.91 -12.11 11.36
N LEU A 117 5.05 -11.43 10.22
CA LEU A 117 5.58 -12.04 8.99
C LEU A 117 7.05 -12.47 9.16
N GLU A 118 7.89 -11.62 9.74
CA GLU A 118 9.29 -11.95 10.08
C GLU A 118 9.38 -13.14 11.04
N MET A 119 8.47 -13.20 12.01
CA MET A 119 8.40 -14.34 12.93
C MET A 119 8.01 -15.64 12.20
N ILE A 120 7.08 -15.57 11.24
CA ILE A 120 6.71 -16.72 10.39
C ILE A 120 7.93 -17.16 9.55
N ARG A 121 8.61 -16.22 8.87
CA ARG A 121 9.84 -16.46 8.09
C ARG A 121 10.93 -17.14 8.92
N ALA A 122 11.17 -16.65 10.14
CA ALA A 122 12.17 -17.22 11.05
C ALA A 122 11.83 -18.65 11.46
N ARG A 123 10.56 -18.93 11.79
CA ARG A 123 10.12 -20.28 12.15
C ARG A 123 10.14 -21.24 10.97
N PHE A 124 9.75 -20.78 9.79
CA PHE A 124 9.85 -21.56 8.56
C PHE A 124 11.28 -22.01 8.29
N ARG A 125 12.24 -21.06 8.29
CA ARG A 125 13.67 -21.36 8.13
C ARG A 125 14.19 -22.37 9.16
N ALA A 126 13.76 -22.24 10.43
CA ALA A 126 14.13 -23.19 11.47
C ALA A 126 13.60 -24.61 11.21
N VAL A 127 12.38 -24.74 10.67
CA VAL A 127 11.80 -26.04 10.30
C VAL A 127 12.51 -26.64 9.08
N SER A 128 12.75 -25.85 8.03
CA SER A 128 13.49 -26.28 6.83
C SER A 128 14.90 -26.79 7.17
N ALA A 129 15.61 -26.09 8.06
CA ALA A 129 16.92 -26.52 8.55
C ALA A 129 16.84 -27.85 9.31
N MET A 130 15.82 -28.06 10.14
CA MET A 130 15.63 -29.33 10.87
C MET A 130 15.27 -30.51 9.96
N LEU A 131 14.65 -30.23 8.82
CA LEU A 131 14.37 -31.21 7.77
C LEU A 131 15.55 -31.42 6.83
N SER A 132 16.62 -30.62 6.94
CA SER A 132 17.76 -30.62 6.03
C SER A 132 17.36 -30.41 4.56
N VAL A 133 16.32 -29.60 4.34
CA VAL A 133 15.83 -29.23 3.00
C VAL A 133 16.14 -27.76 2.71
N HIS A 134 16.60 -27.48 1.50
CA HIS A 134 16.82 -26.11 1.03
C HIS A 134 15.58 -25.65 0.28
N ILE A 135 14.58 -25.19 1.03
CA ILE A 135 13.33 -24.64 0.50
C ILE A 135 13.30 -23.17 0.87
N GLU A 136 13.35 -22.31 -0.13
CA GLU A 136 13.32 -20.85 0.01
C GLU A 136 12.18 -20.27 -0.81
N TYR A 137 11.62 -19.18 -0.30
CA TYR A 137 10.64 -18.39 -1.04
C TYR A 137 11.40 -17.33 -1.84
N GLU A 138 11.46 -17.50 -3.16
CA GLU A 138 12.19 -16.63 -4.08
C GLU A 138 11.45 -15.32 -4.40
N GLY A 139 10.23 -15.15 -3.88
CA GLY A 139 9.39 -14.01 -4.19
C GLY A 139 8.72 -14.07 -5.56
N TYR A 140 7.72 -13.21 -5.74
CA TYR A 140 7.05 -13.05 -7.02
C TYR A 140 8.05 -12.51 -8.07
N PRO A 141 8.25 -13.17 -9.23
CA PRO A 141 9.22 -12.76 -10.25
C PRO A 141 8.97 -11.40 -10.92
N GLY A 142 7.93 -10.66 -10.52
CA GLY A 142 7.68 -9.27 -10.91
C GLY A 142 8.23 -8.21 -9.94
N SER A 143 8.84 -8.56 -8.81
CA SER A 143 9.35 -7.59 -7.82
C SER A 143 10.65 -6.90 -8.20
N HIS A 144 11.39 -7.43 -9.18
CA HIS A 144 12.68 -6.89 -9.63
C HIS A 144 12.65 -6.13 -10.96
N THR A 145 11.48 -6.01 -11.61
CA THR A 145 11.39 -5.30 -12.89
C THR A 145 10.72 -3.94 -12.69
N GLU A 146 11.57 -2.93 -12.54
CA GLU A 146 11.41 -1.54 -13.00
C GLU A 146 10.04 -0.86 -12.83
N GLU A 147 9.94 -0.02 -11.80
CA GLU A 147 9.18 1.24 -11.88
C GLU A 147 10.18 2.38 -11.65
N ARG A 148 11.05 2.59 -12.63
CA ARG A 148 11.64 3.91 -12.88
C ARG A 148 10.61 4.71 -13.66
N SER A 149 9.51 5.07 -13.01
CA SER A 149 8.60 6.09 -13.54
C SER A 149 9.32 7.43 -13.37
N GLU A 150 10.09 7.81 -14.38
CA GLU A 150 10.48 9.19 -14.61
C GLU A 150 9.20 10.00 -14.83
N PHE A 151 8.86 10.83 -13.85
CA PHE A 151 8.12 12.07 -14.05
C PHE A 151 8.92 13.19 -13.38
#